data_AF-A0A679I487-F1
#
_entry.id   AF-A0A679I487-F1
#
_cell.length_a   1.000
_cell.length_b   1.000
_cell.length_c   1.000
_cell.angle_alpha   90.00
_cell.angle_beta   90.00
_cell.angle_gamma   90.00
#
_symmetry.space_group_name_H-M   'P 1'
#
loop_
_entity.id
_entity.type
_entity.pdbx_description
1 polymer ?
#
loop_
_entity_poly.entity_id
_entity_poly.type
_entity_poly.pdbx_seq_one_letter_code
_entity_poly.pdbx_strand_id
1 'polypeptide(L)'
;MLMIQAVSTLVIGLALLASPGCTLRGTTNEITDTTDNITVSTSGRTWFDEDGLVKPDHKIIAFTSLNRANLEQDVARGHGEYLSSLESLLGMDAEAESRFGAHAQQGFESLLSADAASRVRQFRDWGK
;
A
#
# COMPACT_ATOMS: atom_id res chain seq x y z
N MET A 1 -35.86 15.79 -42.03
CA MET A 1 -34.50 16.00 -42.55
C MET A 1 -34.16 17.46 -42.33
N LEU A 2 -33.36 17.93 -41.37
CA LEU A 2 -32.47 17.36 -40.35
C LEU A 2 -32.87 18.02 -39.02
N MET A 3 -33.10 17.32 -37.92
CA MET A 3 -32.21 17.31 -36.74
C MET A 3 -32.76 16.29 -35.70
N ILE A 4 -33.00 15.07 -36.17
CA ILE A 4 -33.09 13.88 -35.30
C ILE A 4 -31.65 13.58 -34.88
N GLN A 5 -31.37 13.44 -33.56
CA GLN A 5 -30.10 13.04 -32.91
C GLN A 5 -29.23 14.14 -32.29
N ALA A 6 -29.70 14.88 -31.26
CA ALA A 6 -28.73 15.64 -30.44
C ALA A 6 -29.08 15.94 -28.98
N VAL A 7 -30.31 15.70 -28.49
CA VAL A 7 -30.68 16.16 -27.14
C VAL A 7 -31.40 15.07 -26.35
N SER A 8 -30.82 13.86 -26.35
CA SER A 8 -31.32 12.72 -25.57
C SER A 8 -30.35 12.29 -24.46
N THR A 9 -29.37 13.12 -24.10
CA THR A 9 -28.34 12.82 -23.08
C THR A 9 -28.21 13.91 -22.03
N LEU A 10 -29.33 14.35 -21.46
CA LEU A 10 -29.31 15.26 -20.30
C LEU A 10 -30.25 14.80 -19.17
N VAL A 11 -30.30 13.50 -18.91
CA VAL A 11 -30.84 12.96 -17.65
C VAL A 11 -30.15 11.61 -17.47
N ILE A 12 -29.19 11.50 -16.54
CA ILE A 12 -28.77 10.29 -15.82
C ILE A 12 -27.45 10.64 -15.11
N GLY A 13 -27.44 10.54 -13.77
CA GLY A 13 -26.20 10.32 -13.03
C GLY A 13 -25.73 11.39 -12.04
N LEU A 14 -26.60 12.24 -11.49
CA LEU A 14 -26.27 12.94 -10.23
C LEU A 14 -27.00 12.29 -9.05
N ALA A 15 -26.71 11.02 -8.83
CA ALA A 15 -27.20 10.27 -7.67
C ALA A 15 -26.00 9.69 -6.91
N LEU A 16 -26.03 9.88 -5.58
CA LEU A 16 -25.20 9.24 -4.53
C LEU A 16 -23.93 9.98 -4.10
N LEU A 17 -24.11 11.06 -3.33
CA LEU A 17 -23.13 11.50 -2.32
C LEU A 17 -23.81 11.53 -0.95
N ALA A 18 -24.20 10.35 -0.47
CA ALA A 18 -24.61 10.13 0.91
C ALA A 18 -24.20 8.70 1.30
N SER A 19 -22.90 8.48 1.49
CA SER A 19 -22.46 7.33 2.27
C SER A 19 -22.55 7.71 3.76
N PRO A 20 -23.32 7.00 4.59
CA PRO A 20 -23.05 7.00 6.01
C PRO A 20 -21.64 6.44 6.17
N GLY A 21 -20.71 7.27 6.61
CA GLY A 21 -19.43 6.84 7.16
C GLY A 21 -19.69 6.04 8.44
N CYS A 22 -20.23 4.84 8.28
CA CYS A 22 -20.21 3.83 9.31
C CYS A 22 -18.75 3.45 9.47
N THR A 23 -18.14 4.07 10.47
CA THR A 23 -17.05 3.51 11.27
C THR A 23 -17.13 1.98 11.27
N LEU A 24 -16.36 1.35 10.38
CA LEU A 24 -16.01 -0.07 10.49
C LEU A 24 -14.99 -0.18 11.64
N ARG A 25 -15.43 0.10 12.87
CA ARG A 25 -14.82 -0.47 14.08
C ARG A 25 -15.37 -1.89 14.21
N GLY A 26 -15.06 -2.73 13.23
CA GLY A 26 -14.93 -4.16 13.44
C GLY A 26 -13.58 -4.37 14.11
N THR A 27 -13.47 -4.12 15.41
CA THR A 27 -13.29 -5.18 16.40
C THR A 27 -12.36 -6.30 15.92
N THR A 28 -11.18 -6.37 16.54
CA THR A 28 -10.58 -7.65 16.94
C THR A 28 -9.82 -8.47 15.87
N ASN A 29 -9.54 -7.94 14.69
CA ASN A 29 -8.42 -8.47 13.87
C ASN A 29 -7.07 -7.84 14.22
N GLU A 30 -7.08 -6.81 15.08
CA GLU A 30 -5.89 -6.04 15.49
C GLU A 30 -4.97 -6.81 16.45
N ILE A 31 -5.44 -7.90 17.07
CA ILE A 31 -4.62 -8.72 17.99
C ILE A 31 -4.29 -10.10 17.41
N THR A 32 -5.11 -10.66 16.53
CA THR A 32 -4.95 -12.07 16.12
C THR A 32 -3.97 -12.29 14.96
N ASP A 33 -3.73 -11.30 14.09
CA ASP A 33 -2.80 -11.45 12.96
C ASP A 33 -1.36 -10.96 13.27
N THR A 34 -1.16 -10.34 14.43
CA THR A 34 0.14 -9.82 14.88
C THR A 34 1.08 -10.94 15.37
N THR A 35 0.62 -12.20 15.42
CA THR A 35 1.38 -13.31 16.01
C THR A 35 2.00 -14.26 14.99
N ASP A 36 1.59 -14.26 13.72
CA ASP A 36 1.94 -15.39 12.85
C ASP A 36 3.26 -15.28 12.08
N ASN A 37 4.01 -14.15 12.11
CA ASN A 37 5.39 -14.24 11.59
C ASN A 37 6.42 -13.19 12.02
N ILE A 38 6.06 -12.01 12.52
CA ILE A 38 7.06 -10.94 12.68
C ILE A 38 6.95 -10.32 14.07
N THR A 39 7.98 -10.57 14.90
CA THR A 39 8.24 -10.01 16.24
C THR A 39 7.30 -10.59 17.32
N VAL A 40 7.73 -11.29 18.37
CA VAL A 40 8.50 -10.75 19.52
C VAL A 40 9.05 -11.90 20.38
N SER A 41 10.28 -12.41 20.17
CA SER A 41 10.92 -13.12 21.30
C SER A 41 12.45 -13.22 21.33
N THR A 42 13.20 -13.15 20.22
CA THR A 42 14.68 -13.31 20.31
C THR A 42 15.52 -12.41 19.40
N SER A 43 14.92 -11.62 18.50
CA SER A 43 15.67 -10.89 17.45
C SER A 43 15.86 -9.38 17.69
N GLY A 44 15.48 -8.85 18.86
CA GLY A 44 15.54 -7.41 19.13
C GLY A 44 16.91 -6.78 18.89
N ARG A 45 18.02 -7.48 19.20
CA ARG A 45 19.39 -7.00 18.90
C ARG A 45 19.81 -7.17 17.44
N THR A 46 19.18 -8.08 16.70
CA THR A 46 19.59 -8.41 15.33
C THR A 46 19.12 -7.37 14.31
N TRP A 47 18.08 -6.60 14.65
CA TRP A 47 17.48 -5.55 13.81
C TRP A 47 18.29 -4.26 13.79
N PHE A 48 19.10 -4.01 14.82
CA PHE A 48 19.92 -2.81 14.94
C PHE A 48 21.37 -3.11 14.55
N ASP A 49 22.04 -2.12 13.97
CA ASP A 49 23.48 -2.12 13.78
C ASP A 49 24.21 -1.70 15.07
N GLU A 50 25.54 -1.62 14.99
CA GLU A 50 26.42 -1.27 16.12
C GLU A 50 26.15 0.15 16.64
N ASP A 51 25.61 1.02 15.79
CA ASP A 51 25.22 2.40 16.12
C ASP A 51 23.80 2.50 16.70
N GLY A 52 23.09 1.37 16.79
CA GLY A 52 21.71 1.31 17.30
C GLY A 52 20.66 1.75 16.28
N LEU A 53 21.00 1.85 14.99
CA LEU A 53 20.06 2.17 13.92
C LEU A 53 19.44 0.89 13.34
N VAL A 54 18.19 0.97 12.92
CA VAL A 54 17.53 -0.15 12.24
C VAL A 54 18.24 -0.42 10.91
N LYS A 55 18.69 -1.66 10.70
CA LYS A 55 19.35 -2.10 9.47
C LYS A 55 18.45 -1.86 8.25
N PRO A 56 18.98 -1.47 7.08
CA PRO A 56 18.19 -1.16 5.89
C PRO A 56 17.15 -2.22 5.52
N ASP A 57 17.53 -3.51 5.53
CA ASP A 57 16.61 -4.62 5.23
C ASP A 57 15.40 -4.70 6.16
N HIS A 58 15.56 -4.24 7.40
CA HIS A 58 14.55 -4.28 8.44
C HIS A 58 13.67 -3.02 8.42
N LYS A 59 14.13 -1.92 7.82
CA LYS A 59 13.33 -0.69 7.64
C LYS A 59 12.11 -0.95 6.77
N ILE A 60 12.27 -1.69 5.66
CA ILE A 60 11.16 -2.04 4.76
C ILE A 60 10.15 -2.95 5.48
N ILE A 61 10.64 -3.94 6.25
CA ILE A 61 9.79 -4.85 7.03
C ILE A 61 8.97 -4.06 8.06
N ALA A 62 9.62 -3.20 8.84
CA ALA A 62 8.95 -2.38 9.84
C ALA A 62 7.95 -1.41 9.19
N PHE A 63 8.36 -0.71 8.14
CA PHE A 63 7.53 0.28 7.46
C PHE A 63 6.26 -0.33 6.86
N THR A 64 6.39 -1.42 6.11
CA THR A 64 5.26 -2.10 5.45
C THR A 64 4.31 -2.76 6.46
N SER A 65 4.82 -3.23 7.59
CA SER A 65 4.00 -3.80 8.67
C SER A 65 3.20 -2.73 9.40
N LEU A 66 3.86 -1.62 9.79
CA LEU A 66 3.24 -0.56 10.58
C LEU A 66 2.28 0.31 9.78
N ASN A 67 2.52 0.48 8.47
CA ASN A 67 1.74 1.37 7.61
C ASN A 67 0.87 0.63 6.60
N ARG A 68 0.61 -0.67 6.80
CA ARG A 68 -0.06 -1.55 5.83
C ARG A 68 -1.31 -0.92 5.20
N ALA A 69 -2.26 -0.46 6.03
CA ALA A 69 -3.54 0.05 5.52
C ALA A 69 -3.36 1.30 4.64
N ASN A 70 -2.49 2.23 5.04
CA ASN A 70 -2.23 3.44 4.27
C ASN A 70 -1.46 3.12 2.99
N LEU A 71 -0.48 2.21 3.09
CA LEU A 71 0.31 1.76 1.96
C LEU A 71 -0.55 1.02 0.92
N GLU A 72 -1.45 0.13 1.32
CA GLU A 72 -2.41 -0.52 0.42
C GLU A 72 -3.29 0.50 -0.29
N GLN A 73 -3.75 1.53 0.42
CA GLN A 73 -4.57 2.59 -0.16
C GLN A 73 -3.80 3.40 -1.21
N ASP A 74 -2.54 3.73 -0.94
CA ASP A 74 -1.67 4.48 -1.85
C ASP A 74 -1.25 3.63 -3.05
N VAL A 75 -0.97 2.33 -2.85
CA VAL A 75 -0.72 1.37 -3.94
C VAL A 75 -1.95 1.27 -4.85
N ALA A 76 -3.16 1.17 -4.30
CA ALA A 76 -4.40 1.11 -5.10
C ALA A 76 -4.62 2.37 -5.96
N ARG A 77 -4.16 3.53 -5.49
CA ARG A 77 -4.17 4.80 -6.23
C ARG A 77 -3.00 4.94 -7.19
N GLY A 78 -1.93 4.18 -6.98
CA GLY A 78 -0.65 4.32 -7.66
C GLY A 78 0.16 5.56 -7.23
N HIS A 79 -0.24 6.24 -6.15
CA HIS A 79 0.47 7.40 -5.61
C HIS A 79 0.08 7.66 -4.15
N GLY A 80 0.94 8.37 -3.42
CA GLY A 80 0.65 8.83 -2.06
C GLY A 80 1.91 8.83 -1.18
N GLU A 81 1.80 9.45 0.00
CA GLU A 81 2.94 9.67 0.90
C GLU A 81 3.60 8.36 1.33
N TYR A 82 2.81 7.31 1.59
CA TYR A 82 3.35 6.05 2.07
C TYR A 82 4.00 5.25 0.94
N LEU A 83 3.46 5.37 -0.28
CA LEU A 83 4.07 4.75 -1.46
C LEU A 83 5.39 5.45 -1.82
N SER A 84 5.43 6.78 -1.82
CA SER A 84 6.67 7.55 -2.05
C SER A 84 7.71 7.34 -0.95
N SER A 85 7.28 7.18 0.31
CA SER A 85 8.21 6.81 1.39
C SER A 85 8.80 5.41 1.19
N LEU A 86 8.01 4.47 0.64
CA LEU A 86 8.49 3.13 0.31
C LEU A 86 9.51 3.18 -0.85
N GLU A 87 9.26 3.96 -1.89
CA GLU A 87 10.19 4.21 -3.01
C GLU A 87 11.56 4.67 -2.48
N SER A 88 11.55 5.67 -1.58
CA SER A 88 12.77 6.17 -0.94
C SER A 88 13.48 5.11 -0.09
N LEU A 89 12.73 4.25 0.62
CA LEU A 89 13.31 3.15 1.40
C LEU A 89 13.88 2.02 0.53
N LEU A 90 13.34 1.84 -0.69
CA LEU A 90 13.87 0.92 -1.69
C LEU A 90 15.12 1.48 -2.39
N GLY A 91 15.44 2.77 -2.20
CA GLY A 91 16.61 3.42 -2.79
C GLY A 91 16.49 3.60 -4.30
N MET A 92 15.26 3.83 -4.78
CA MET A 92 14.98 4.04 -6.20
C MET A 92 15.61 5.34 -6.71
N ASP A 93 16.06 5.34 -7.97
CA ASP A 93 16.44 6.56 -8.67
C ASP A 93 15.18 7.29 -9.18
N ALA A 94 15.26 8.61 -9.36
CA ALA A 94 14.12 9.45 -9.75
C ALA A 94 13.41 8.98 -11.03
N GLU A 95 14.11 8.35 -11.98
CA GLU A 95 13.47 7.77 -13.17
C GLU A 95 12.61 6.54 -12.84
N ALA A 96 13.07 5.70 -11.90
CA ALA A 96 12.36 4.51 -11.45
C ALA A 96 11.13 4.86 -10.60
N GLU A 97 11.25 5.88 -9.73
CA GLU A 97 10.13 6.40 -8.93
C GLU A 97 8.94 6.82 -9.81
N SER A 98 9.21 7.48 -10.94
CA SER A 98 8.16 7.97 -11.85
C SER A 98 7.26 6.88 -12.45
N ARG A 99 7.75 5.64 -12.54
CA ARG A 99 7.01 4.50 -13.11
C ARG A 99 6.54 3.51 -12.04
N PHE A 100 7.12 3.57 -10.84
CA PHE A 100 6.84 2.64 -9.76
C PHE A 100 5.38 2.70 -9.31
N GLY A 101 4.81 3.90 -9.16
CA GLY A 101 3.42 4.05 -8.74
C GLY A 101 2.42 3.31 -9.63
N ALA A 102 2.56 3.44 -10.96
CA ALA A 102 1.72 2.72 -11.92
C ALA A 102 1.95 1.20 -11.88
N HIS A 103 3.21 0.76 -11.70
CA HIS A 103 3.54 -0.65 -11.55
C HIS A 103 2.94 -1.26 -10.28
N ALA A 104 3.06 -0.54 -9.15
CA ALA A 104 2.50 -0.94 -7.88
C ALA A 104 0.96 -1.06 -7.96
N GLN A 105 0.30 -0.10 -8.62
CA GLN A 105 -1.14 -0.15 -8.85
C GLN A 105 -1.58 -1.38 -9.66
N GLN A 106 -0.84 -1.73 -10.72
CA GLN A 106 -1.12 -2.94 -11.50
C GLN A 106 -0.95 -4.22 -10.69
N GLY A 107 -0.03 -4.21 -9.71
CA GLY A 107 0.24 -5.32 -8.81
C GLY A 107 -0.70 -5.42 -7.59
N PHE A 108 -1.64 -4.49 -7.42
CA PHE A 108 -2.43 -4.36 -6.18
C PHE A 108 -3.16 -5.64 -5.76
N GLU A 109 -3.84 -6.33 -6.69
CA GLU A 109 -4.57 -7.57 -6.39
C GLU A 109 -3.64 -8.69 -5.90
N SER A 110 -2.43 -8.76 -6.47
CA SER A 110 -1.42 -9.73 -6.01
C SER A 110 -0.86 -9.38 -4.62
N LEU A 111 -0.84 -8.09 -4.28
CA LEU A 111 -0.39 -7.59 -2.98
C LEU A 111 -1.39 -7.91 -1.87
N LEU A 112 -2.70 -7.78 -2.15
CA LEU A 112 -3.79 -8.07 -1.21
C LEU A 112 -3.86 -9.56 -0.84
N SER A 113 -3.51 -10.44 -1.77
CA SER A 113 -3.50 -11.88 -1.55
C SER A 113 -2.21 -12.39 -0.90
N ALA A 114 -1.18 -11.55 -0.76
CA ALA A 114 0.10 -11.92 -0.19
C ALA A 114 0.10 -11.87 1.35
N ASP A 115 0.74 -12.87 1.97
CA ASP A 115 1.13 -12.78 3.38
C ASP A 115 2.19 -11.67 3.60
N ALA A 116 2.44 -11.31 4.86
CA ALA A 116 3.35 -10.21 5.19
C ALA A 116 4.77 -10.38 4.63
N ALA A 117 5.33 -11.60 4.68
CA ALA A 117 6.68 -11.84 4.17
C ALA A 117 6.73 -11.81 2.64
N SER A 118 5.69 -12.36 1.99
CA SER A 118 5.56 -12.31 0.53
C SER A 118 5.37 -10.88 0.01
N ARG A 119 4.57 -10.07 0.70
CA ARG A 119 4.38 -8.65 0.38
C ARG A 119 5.68 -7.85 0.47
N VAL A 120 6.48 -8.05 1.52
CA VAL A 120 7.81 -7.40 1.63
C VAL A 120 8.73 -7.82 0.48
N ARG A 121 8.76 -9.11 0.14
CA ARG A 121 9.57 -9.60 -0.99
C ARG A 121 9.13 -8.96 -2.31
N GLN A 122 7.82 -8.93 -2.54
CA GLN A 122 7.23 -8.33 -3.73
C GLN A 122 7.61 -6.86 -3.89
N PHE A 123 7.50 -6.05 -2.83
CA PHE A 123 7.94 -4.65 -2.88
C PHE A 123 9.43 -4.50 -3.21
N ARG A 124 10.28 -5.37 -2.65
CA ARG A 124 11.71 -5.38 -2.97
C ARG A 124 11.97 -5.75 -4.43
N ASP A 125 11.18 -6.67 -4.99
CA ASP A 125 11.32 -7.08 -6.38
C ASP A 125 10.82 -6.04 -7.37
N TRP A 126 9.78 -5.27 -7.01
CA TRP A 126 9.38 -4.05 -7.73
C TRP A 126 10.42 -2.92 -7.60
N GLY A 127 11.27 -3.02 -6.58
CA GLY A 127 12.39 -2.13 -6.23
C GLY A 127 13.58 -2.13 -7.19
N LYS A 128 13.73 -3.19 -8.00
CA LYS A 128 14.91 -3.47 -8.83
C LYS A 128 14.65 -3.14 -10.29
#